data_AF-A0A7V6V5E1-F1
#
_entry.id   AF-A0A7V6V5E1-F1
#
_cell.length_a   1.000
_cell.length_b   1.000
_cell.length_c   1.000
_cell.angle_alpha   90.00
_cell.angle_beta   90.00
_cell.angle_gamma   90.00
#
_symmetry.space_group_name_H-M   'P 1'
#
loop_
_entity.id
_entity.type
_entity.pdbx_description
1 polymer ?
#
loop_
_entity_poly.entity_id
_entity_poly.type
_entity_poly.pdbx_seq_one_letter_code
_entity_poly.pdbx_strand_id
1 'polypeptide(L)'
;MKKNKQVIVVGGGAAGMVAAISARRLGADVTILEKNPRVGKKILATGNGRCNFTNINADAQYYHGNNPKFVYSALSNFSVDDTIKFFEKLGIAPKVEDLGKVFPMSDQASSVLDVLLYELKQLGVKIVCDANVKDISKNGKFLIELEDGKVYQGDRVILTTGGKAMPASGSDGNGYSLAARLGHTVIDIFPAFVQLKLEGPYFKRLDGVKFVGTAEIIHNNKSVASDRGDILFT
;
A
#
# COMPACT_ATOMS: atom_id res chain seq x y z
N MET A 1 -15.93 -30.75 -14.01
CA MET A 1 -15.15 -29.49 -14.07
C MET A 1 -14.66 -29.14 -12.67
N LYS A 2 -13.35 -28.88 -12.49
CA LYS A 2 -12.80 -28.49 -11.18
C LYS A 2 -13.31 -27.08 -10.86
N LYS A 3 -14.02 -26.89 -9.75
CA LYS A 3 -14.56 -25.59 -9.34
C LYS A 3 -13.40 -24.63 -9.07
N ASN A 4 -13.43 -23.42 -9.65
CA ASN A 4 -12.42 -22.39 -9.39
C ASN A 4 -12.38 -22.06 -7.90
N LYS A 5 -11.19 -21.81 -7.36
CA LYS A 5 -11.03 -21.38 -5.97
C LYS A 5 -11.61 -19.98 -5.80
N GLN A 6 -12.43 -19.78 -4.79
CA GLN A 6 -12.94 -18.47 -4.40
C GLN A 6 -11.93 -17.75 -3.52
N VAL A 7 -11.42 -16.60 -3.98
CA VAL A 7 -10.46 -15.77 -3.25
C VAL A 7 -11.12 -14.44 -2.89
N ILE A 8 -11.14 -14.11 -1.60
CA ILE A 8 -11.62 -12.82 -1.10
C ILE A 8 -10.42 -11.95 -0.77
N VAL A 9 -10.34 -10.77 -1.38
CA VAL A 9 -9.33 -9.76 -1.09
C VAL A 9 -9.96 -8.67 -0.25
N VAL A 10 -9.43 -8.41 0.94
CA VAL A 10 -9.94 -7.41 1.88
C VAL A 10 -9.06 -6.16 1.81
N GLY A 11 -9.60 -5.08 1.24
CA GLY A 11 -8.92 -3.82 0.95
C GLY A 11 -8.53 -3.69 -0.53
N GLY A 12 -9.10 -2.69 -1.20
CA GLY A 12 -8.91 -2.39 -2.62
C GLY A 12 -7.82 -1.34 -2.90
N GLY A 13 -6.73 -1.35 -2.15
CA GLY A 13 -5.54 -0.54 -2.43
C GLY A 13 -4.63 -1.17 -3.50
N ALA A 14 -3.44 -0.61 -3.70
CA ALA A 14 -2.48 -1.10 -4.70
C ALA A 14 -2.19 -2.61 -4.55
N ALA A 15 -1.87 -3.06 -3.34
CA ALA A 15 -1.61 -4.47 -3.06
C ALA A 15 -2.83 -5.36 -3.35
N GLY A 16 -4.04 -4.92 -2.96
CA GLY A 16 -5.27 -5.68 -3.18
C GLY A 16 -5.63 -5.81 -4.66
N MET A 17 -5.47 -4.74 -5.43
CA MET A 17 -5.71 -4.74 -6.88
C MET A 17 -4.74 -5.67 -7.61
N VAL A 18 -3.43 -5.56 -7.33
CA VAL A 18 -2.41 -6.41 -7.97
C VAL A 18 -2.56 -7.87 -7.55
N ALA A 19 -2.87 -8.14 -6.28
CA ALA A 19 -3.15 -9.49 -5.79
C ALA A 19 -4.38 -10.10 -6.48
N ALA A 20 -5.44 -9.32 -6.67
CA ALA A 20 -6.65 -9.76 -7.34
C ALA A 20 -6.43 -10.06 -8.82
N ILE A 21 -5.72 -9.17 -9.54
CA ILE A 21 -5.31 -9.39 -10.93
C ILE A 21 -4.49 -10.68 -11.04
N SER A 22 -3.50 -10.85 -10.17
CA SER A 22 -2.61 -12.02 -10.18
C SER A 22 -3.38 -13.32 -9.89
N ALA A 23 -4.21 -13.35 -8.85
CA ALA A 23 -5.03 -14.51 -8.51
C ALA A 23 -6.01 -14.87 -9.64
N ARG A 24 -6.61 -13.86 -10.28
CA ARG A 24 -7.56 -14.06 -11.38
C ARG A 24 -6.89 -14.60 -12.64
N ARG A 25 -5.68 -14.12 -12.97
CA ARG A 25 -4.84 -14.67 -14.06
C ARG A 25 -4.42 -16.11 -13.81
N LEU A 26 -4.35 -16.55 -12.56
CA LEU A 26 -4.11 -17.95 -12.16
C LEU A 26 -5.40 -18.81 -12.11
N GLY A 27 -6.54 -18.27 -12.54
CA GLY A 27 -7.81 -19.00 -12.66
C GLY A 27 -8.67 -19.04 -11.38
N ALA A 28 -8.37 -18.21 -10.38
CA ALA A 28 -9.27 -18.05 -9.23
C ALA A 28 -10.46 -17.15 -9.57
N ASP A 29 -11.60 -17.37 -8.91
CA ASP A 29 -12.70 -16.41 -8.90
C ASP A 29 -12.46 -15.44 -7.74
N VAL A 30 -12.37 -14.14 -8.03
CA VAL A 30 -11.88 -13.14 -7.07
C VAL A 30 -12.95 -12.10 -6.78
N THR A 31 -13.15 -11.79 -5.50
CA THR A 31 -13.92 -10.63 -5.03
C THR A 31 -13.05 -9.73 -4.16
N ILE A 32 -12.97 -8.44 -4.49
CA ILE A 32 -12.39 -7.39 -3.64
C ILE A 32 -13.52 -6.78 -2.80
N LEU A 33 -13.30 -6.70 -1.48
CA LEU A 33 -14.13 -5.98 -0.53
C LEU A 33 -13.39 -4.71 -0.11
N GLU A 34 -13.97 -3.54 -0.41
CA GLU A 34 -13.41 -2.23 -0.10
C GLU A 34 -14.38 -1.44 0.76
N LYS A 35 -13.88 -0.85 1.84
CA LYS A 35 -14.72 -0.11 2.79
C LYS A 35 -15.19 1.23 2.27
N ASN A 36 -14.42 1.88 1.39
CA ASN A 36 -14.77 3.16 0.80
C ASN A 36 -15.75 2.99 -0.39
N PRO A 37 -16.41 4.08 -0.83
CA PRO A 37 -17.24 4.08 -2.04
C PRO A 37 -16.46 3.78 -3.34
N ARG A 38 -15.12 3.90 -3.29
CA ARG A 38 -14.23 3.61 -4.41
C ARG A 38 -12.91 3.00 -3.93
N VAL A 39 -12.39 2.08 -4.73
CA VAL A 39 -11.07 1.48 -4.55
C VAL A 39 -9.93 2.46 -4.90
N GLY A 40 -8.71 2.14 -4.49
CA GLY A 40 -7.50 2.85 -4.93
C GLY A 40 -7.35 4.28 -4.42
N LYS A 41 -8.15 4.75 -3.46
CA LYS A 41 -8.16 6.15 -3.00
C LYS A 41 -6.78 6.67 -2.60
N LYS A 42 -5.94 5.84 -1.97
CA LYS A 42 -4.58 6.23 -1.56
C LYS A 42 -3.61 6.35 -2.73
N ILE A 43 -3.78 5.59 -3.81
CA ILE A 43 -2.92 5.66 -5.02
C ILE A 43 -2.94 7.10 -5.56
N LEU A 44 -4.12 7.72 -5.61
CA LEU A 44 -4.33 9.09 -6.08
C LEU A 44 -3.58 10.17 -5.28
N ALA A 45 -3.19 9.89 -4.03
CA ALA A 45 -2.45 10.83 -3.20
C ALA A 45 -0.93 10.62 -3.23
N THR A 46 -0.47 9.49 -3.76
CA THR A 46 0.97 9.15 -3.77
C THR A 46 1.75 10.01 -4.76
N GLY A 47 3.02 10.31 -4.43
CA GLY A 47 3.90 11.10 -5.29
C GLY A 47 3.31 12.47 -5.65
N ASN A 48 2.61 13.11 -4.70
CA ASN A 48 1.89 14.38 -4.92
C ASN A 48 0.91 14.31 -6.11
N GLY A 49 0.17 13.22 -6.22
CA GLY A 49 -0.81 13.02 -7.29
C GLY A 49 -0.24 12.46 -8.59
N ARG A 50 1.07 12.16 -8.64
CA ARG A 50 1.74 11.60 -9.82
C ARG A 50 1.90 10.08 -9.75
N CYS A 51 1.83 9.50 -8.56
CA CYS A 51 2.12 8.09 -8.25
C CYS A 51 3.57 7.66 -8.55
N ASN A 52 4.42 7.76 -7.52
CA ASN A 52 5.72 7.09 -7.52
C ASN A 52 5.48 5.59 -7.27
N PHE A 53 5.35 4.79 -8.33
CA PHE A 53 4.84 3.42 -8.23
C PHE A 53 5.92 2.37 -7.96
N THR A 54 7.20 2.68 -8.20
CA THR A 54 8.35 1.84 -7.81
C THR A 54 9.64 2.68 -7.77
N ASN A 55 10.77 2.06 -7.39
CA ASN A 55 12.09 2.69 -7.46
C ASN A 55 13.09 1.72 -8.13
N ILE A 56 13.85 2.18 -9.13
CA ILE A 56 14.85 1.34 -9.83
C ILE A 56 15.96 0.81 -8.91
N ASN A 57 16.17 1.46 -7.77
CA ASN A 57 17.13 1.09 -6.75
C ASN A 57 16.49 0.26 -5.61
N ALA A 58 15.24 -0.19 -5.73
CA ALA A 58 14.59 -0.92 -4.65
C ALA A 58 15.35 -2.20 -4.30
N ASP A 59 15.63 -2.35 -3.01
CA ASP A 59 16.41 -3.44 -2.43
C ASP A 59 15.93 -3.69 -1.00
N ALA A 60 16.19 -4.89 -0.46
CA ALA A 60 15.75 -5.27 0.88
C ALA A 60 16.26 -4.33 1.99
N GLN A 61 17.41 -3.66 1.79
CA GLN A 61 17.95 -2.71 2.77
C GLN A 61 17.07 -1.47 3.00
N TYR A 62 16.20 -1.12 2.05
CA TYR A 62 15.28 0.03 2.15
C TYR A 62 13.94 -0.33 2.83
N TYR A 63 13.81 -1.55 3.35
CA TYR A 63 12.63 -2.00 4.09
C TYR A 63 12.98 -2.19 5.57
N HIS A 64 12.10 -1.69 6.43
CA HIS A 64 12.32 -1.67 7.88
C HIS A 64 11.41 -2.68 8.60
N GLY A 65 11.93 -3.26 9.68
CA GLY A 65 11.20 -4.16 10.57
C GLY A 65 12.14 -5.11 11.31
N ASN A 66 11.59 -5.96 12.18
CA ASN A 66 12.37 -6.92 12.98
C ASN A 66 13.08 -7.99 12.12
N ASN A 67 12.61 -8.20 10.89
CA ASN A 67 13.25 -9.09 9.91
C ASN A 67 13.30 -8.40 8.53
N PRO A 68 14.32 -7.56 8.27
CA PRO A 68 14.47 -6.88 6.98
C PRO A 68 14.58 -7.86 5.81
N LYS A 69 15.10 -9.07 6.05
CA LYS A 69 15.23 -10.11 5.02
C LYS A 69 13.89 -10.72 4.58
N PHE A 70 12.80 -10.45 5.29
CA PHE A 70 11.47 -10.97 4.95
C PHE A 70 11.04 -10.59 3.52
N VAL A 71 11.42 -9.41 3.04
CA VAL A 71 10.99 -8.91 1.71
C VAL A 71 11.73 -9.56 0.54
N TYR A 72 12.87 -10.24 0.76
CA TYR A 72 13.67 -10.82 -0.32
C TYR A 72 12.88 -11.76 -1.22
N SER A 73 12.05 -12.62 -0.61
CA SER A 73 11.25 -13.58 -1.38
C SER A 73 10.26 -12.87 -2.31
N ALA A 74 9.59 -11.81 -1.82
CA ALA A 74 8.65 -11.04 -2.63
C ALA A 74 9.37 -10.30 -3.77
N LEU A 75 10.46 -9.59 -3.48
CA LEU A 75 11.24 -8.85 -4.48
C LEU A 75 11.90 -9.76 -5.51
N SER A 76 12.22 -11.00 -5.15
CA SER A 76 12.81 -11.97 -6.10
C SER A 76 11.77 -12.60 -7.02
N ASN A 77 10.53 -12.78 -6.55
CA ASN A 77 9.43 -13.33 -7.36
C ASN A 77 8.69 -12.28 -8.19
N PHE A 78 8.78 -11.01 -7.79
CA PHE A 78 8.21 -9.87 -8.51
C PHE A 78 9.15 -8.68 -8.34
N SER A 79 10.14 -8.62 -9.24
CA SER A 79 11.21 -7.64 -9.19
C SER A 79 10.75 -6.23 -9.60
N VAL A 80 11.66 -5.26 -9.48
CA VAL A 80 11.41 -3.91 -9.99
C VAL A 80 11.15 -3.92 -11.50
N ASP A 81 11.93 -4.69 -12.24
CA ASP A 81 11.76 -4.88 -13.68
C ASP A 81 10.42 -5.54 -14.01
N ASP A 82 9.99 -6.55 -13.23
CA ASP A 82 8.66 -7.14 -13.37
C ASP A 82 7.55 -6.13 -13.07
N THR A 83 7.75 -5.25 -12.09
CA THR A 83 6.81 -4.18 -11.75
C THR A 83 6.67 -3.18 -12.90
N ILE A 84 7.79 -2.75 -13.49
CA ILE A 84 7.79 -1.84 -14.65
C ILE A 84 7.09 -2.51 -15.83
N LYS A 85 7.49 -3.74 -16.19
CA LYS A 85 6.88 -4.52 -17.27
C LYS A 85 5.39 -4.79 -17.05
N PHE A 86 4.98 -5.00 -15.81
CA PHE A 86 3.56 -5.17 -15.46
C PHE A 86 2.76 -3.92 -15.83
N PHE A 87 3.23 -2.74 -15.44
CA PHE A 87 2.55 -1.49 -15.75
C PHE A 87 2.66 -1.09 -17.22
N GLU A 88 3.79 -1.35 -17.89
CA GLU A 88 3.94 -1.16 -19.34
C GLU A 88 2.94 -2.00 -20.14
N LYS A 89 2.75 -3.27 -19.77
CA LYS A 89 1.73 -4.16 -20.39
C LYS A 89 0.30 -3.64 -20.20
N LEU A 90 0.05 -2.90 -19.12
CA LEU A 90 -1.24 -2.25 -18.87
C LEU A 90 -1.35 -0.87 -19.55
N GLY A 91 -0.30 -0.39 -20.22
CA GLY A 91 -0.30 0.86 -20.97
C GLY A 91 0.34 2.05 -20.25
N ILE A 92 1.08 1.84 -19.15
CA ILE A 92 1.80 2.89 -18.43
C ILE A 92 3.27 2.89 -18.84
N ALA A 93 3.68 3.90 -19.61
CA ALA A 93 5.10 4.13 -19.89
C ALA A 93 5.80 4.69 -18.63
N PRO A 94 6.96 4.12 -18.23
CA PRO A 94 7.70 4.56 -17.05
C PRO A 94 8.53 5.82 -17.34
N LYS A 95 8.62 6.69 -16.33
CA LYS A 95 9.53 7.83 -16.27
C LYS A 95 10.38 7.71 -15.01
N VAL A 96 11.68 7.51 -15.18
CA VAL A 96 12.64 7.47 -14.07
C VAL A 96 13.12 8.89 -13.77
N GLU A 97 13.02 9.30 -12.52
CA GLU A 97 13.49 10.60 -12.02
C GLU A 97 14.64 10.44 -11.01
N ASP A 98 14.98 11.53 -10.33
CA ASP A 98 16.01 11.60 -9.31
C ASP A 98 15.83 10.52 -8.23
N LEU A 99 16.96 10.05 -7.67
CA LEU A 99 17.01 8.99 -6.64
C LEU A 99 16.34 7.67 -7.07
N GLY A 100 16.11 7.49 -8.38
CA GLY A 100 15.54 6.27 -8.96
C GLY A 100 14.02 6.14 -8.86
N LYS A 101 13.30 7.20 -8.46
CA LYS A 101 11.83 7.21 -8.39
C LYS A 101 11.24 6.94 -9.78
N VAL A 102 10.16 6.16 -9.86
CA VAL A 102 9.50 5.84 -11.13
C VAL A 102 8.05 6.31 -11.11
N PHE A 103 7.72 7.17 -12.07
CA PHE A 103 6.40 7.77 -12.27
C PHE A 103 5.81 7.32 -13.61
N PRO A 104 4.48 7.39 -13.81
CA PRO A 104 3.90 7.29 -15.14
C PRO A 104 4.35 8.49 -15.98
N MET A 105 4.60 8.29 -17.28
CA MET A 105 4.91 9.39 -18.22
C MET A 105 3.82 10.48 -18.26
N SER A 106 2.58 10.15 -17.91
CA SER A 106 1.48 11.11 -17.82
C SER A 106 1.59 12.06 -16.63
N ASP A 107 2.44 11.76 -15.64
CA ASP A 107 2.49 12.44 -14.34
C ASP A 107 1.17 12.45 -13.57
N GLN A 108 0.28 11.48 -13.83
CA GLN A 108 -1.02 11.39 -13.19
C GLN A 108 -1.21 10.03 -12.50
N ALA A 109 -1.44 10.06 -11.19
CA ALA A 109 -1.78 8.88 -10.41
C ALA A 109 -3.11 8.25 -10.85
N SER A 110 -4.03 9.05 -11.41
CA SER A 110 -5.26 8.55 -12.00
C SER A 110 -4.99 7.59 -13.16
N SER A 111 -3.99 7.84 -14.00
CA SER A 111 -3.61 6.92 -15.08
C SER A 111 -3.27 5.53 -14.53
N VAL A 112 -2.50 5.45 -13.44
CA VAL A 112 -2.13 4.18 -12.81
C VAL A 112 -3.36 3.47 -12.22
N LEU A 113 -4.27 4.21 -11.58
CA LEU A 113 -5.51 3.64 -11.05
C LEU A 113 -6.43 3.14 -12.16
N ASP A 114 -6.58 3.90 -13.24
CA ASP A 114 -7.49 3.61 -14.34
C ASP A 114 -7.09 2.32 -15.07
N VAL A 115 -5.79 2.10 -15.32
CA VAL A 115 -5.33 0.86 -15.96
C VAL A 115 -5.52 -0.36 -15.06
N LEU A 116 -5.39 -0.21 -13.73
CA LEU A 116 -5.67 -1.30 -12.78
C LEU A 116 -7.16 -1.62 -12.75
N LEU A 117 -8.02 -0.60 -12.73
CA LEU A 117 -9.48 -0.76 -12.79
C LEU A 117 -9.92 -1.41 -14.10
N TYR A 118 -9.34 -0.99 -15.23
CA TYR A 118 -9.59 -1.58 -16.53
C TYR A 118 -9.21 -3.06 -16.55
N GLU A 119 -8.01 -3.42 -16.08
CA GLU A 119 -7.56 -4.81 -16.01
C GLU A 119 -8.45 -5.66 -15.11
N LEU A 120 -8.83 -5.16 -13.92
CA LEU A 120 -9.75 -5.86 -13.02
C LEU A 120 -11.10 -6.14 -13.71
N LYS A 121 -11.63 -5.15 -14.44
CA LYS A 121 -12.88 -5.29 -15.20
C LYS A 121 -12.74 -6.29 -16.34
N GLN A 122 -11.66 -6.22 -17.13
CA GLN A 122 -11.40 -7.15 -18.23
C GLN A 122 -11.27 -8.59 -17.75
N LEU A 123 -10.62 -8.80 -16.61
CA LEU A 123 -10.49 -10.11 -16.00
C LEU A 123 -11.78 -10.57 -15.28
N GLY A 124 -12.79 -9.71 -15.15
CA GLY A 124 -14.04 -10.04 -14.47
C GLY A 124 -13.88 -10.24 -12.95
N VAL A 125 -12.97 -9.50 -12.32
CA VAL A 125 -12.87 -9.46 -10.85
C VAL A 125 -14.06 -8.67 -10.30
N LYS A 126 -14.76 -9.25 -9.32
CA LYS A 126 -15.86 -8.57 -8.64
C LYS A 126 -15.31 -7.57 -7.63
N ILE A 127 -15.79 -6.33 -7.68
CA ILE A 127 -15.45 -5.29 -6.69
C ILE A 127 -16.73 -4.93 -5.94
N VAL A 128 -16.68 -4.99 -4.61
CA VAL A 128 -17.76 -4.55 -3.73
C VAL A 128 -17.22 -3.42 -2.87
N CYS A 129 -17.64 -2.20 -3.18
CA CYS A 129 -17.39 -1.01 -2.37
C CYS A 129 -18.38 -0.93 -1.19
N ASP A 130 -18.13 0.02 -0.30
CA ASP A 130 -18.92 0.22 0.93
C ASP A 130 -19.03 -1.06 1.78
N ALA A 131 -18.05 -1.96 1.63
CA ALA A 131 -17.97 -3.26 2.26
C ALA A 131 -16.96 -3.20 3.41
N ASN A 132 -17.38 -2.64 4.54
CA ASN A 132 -16.54 -2.57 5.73
C ASN A 132 -16.49 -3.94 6.42
N VAL A 133 -15.34 -4.62 6.36
CA VAL A 133 -15.12 -5.93 6.98
C VAL A 133 -14.92 -5.77 8.48
N LYS A 134 -15.79 -6.41 9.25
CA LYS A 134 -15.83 -6.39 10.71
C LYS A 134 -15.07 -7.56 11.33
N ASP A 135 -15.24 -8.75 10.75
CA ASP A 135 -14.60 -9.97 11.25
C ASP A 135 -14.26 -10.96 10.13
N ILE A 136 -13.25 -11.79 10.40
CA ILE A 136 -12.83 -12.89 9.53
C ILE A 136 -12.66 -14.12 10.41
N SER A 137 -13.40 -15.17 10.12
CA SER A 137 -13.29 -16.45 10.81
C SER A 137 -13.14 -17.60 9.82
N LYS A 138 -12.73 -18.77 10.29
CA LYS A 138 -12.55 -19.96 9.46
C LYS A 138 -13.23 -21.16 10.08
N ASN A 139 -14.26 -21.68 9.39
CA ASN A 139 -14.90 -22.95 9.70
C ASN A 139 -15.10 -23.73 8.38
N GLY A 140 -14.11 -24.56 8.04
CA GLY A 140 -13.97 -25.13 6.70
C GLY A 140 -13.50 -24.09 5.68
N LYS A 141 -14.38 -23.16 5.31
CA LYS A 141 -14.09 -21.98 4.47
C LYS A 141 -13.86 -20.74 5.35
N PHE A 142 -13.29 -19.69 4.76
CA PHE A 142 -13.26 -18.37 5.38
C PHE A 142 -14.65 -17.73 5.28
N LEU A 143 -15.10 -17.17 6.39
CA LEU A 143 -16.29 -16.34 6.51
C LEU A 143 -15.84 -14.90 6.77
N ILE A 144 -16.32 -13.96 5.96
CA ILE A 144 -15.98 -12.54 6.06
C ILE A 144 -17.28 -11.80 6.36
N GLU A 145 -17.43 -11.32 7.59
CA GLU A 145 -18.59 -10.57 8.05
C GLU A 145 -18.37 -9.07 7.82
N LEU A 146 -19.34 -8.43 7.18
CA LEU A 146 -19.38 -6.99 7.02
C LEU A 146 -20.13 -6.32 8.19
N GLU A 147 -19.87 -5.04 8.43
CA GLU A 147 -20.60 -4.24 9.43
C GLU A 147 -22.12 -4.19 9.18
N ASP A 148 -22.55 -4.29 7.92
CA ASP A 148 -23.97 -4.33 7.54
C ASP A 148 -24.63 -5.72 7.71
N GLY A 149 -23.89 -6.69 8.27
CA GLY A 149 -24.35 -8.05 8.52
C GLY A 149 -24.27 -8.99 7.31
N LYS A 150 -23.88 -8.51 6.12
CA LYS A 150 -23.64 -9.40 4.98
C LYS A 150 -22.42 -10.28 5.24
N VAL A 151 -22.49 -11.52 4.78
CA VAL A 151 -21.39 -12.49 4.92
C VAL A 151 -20.94 -12.98 3.55
N TYR A 152 -19.63 -12.90 3.31
CA TYR A 152 -18.97 -13.48 2.16
C TYR A 152 -18.23 -14.76 2.56
N GLN A 153 -18.18 -15.73 1.65
CA GLN A 153 -17.45 -16.99 1.87
C GLN A 153 -16.36 -17.18 0.83
N GLY A 154 -15.18 -17.60 1.26
CA GLY A 154 -14.03 -17.82 0.40
C GLY A 154 -13.23 -19.05 0.77
N ASP A 155 -12.59 -19.67 -0.23
CA ASP A 155 -11.61 -20.74 0.03
C ASP A 155 -10.28 -20.15 0.55
N ARG A 156 -9.98 -18.90 0.20
CA ARG A 156 -8.80 -18.14 0.64
C ARG A 156 -9.17 -16.68 0.89
N VAL A 157 -8.44 -16.05 1.81
CA VAL A 157 -8.49 -14.62 2.10
C VAL A 157 -7.10 -14.02 1.91
N ILE A 158 -7.05 -12.83 1.30
CA ILE A 158 -5.85 -11.99 1.20
C ILE A 158 -6.17 -10.67 1.92
N LEU A 159 -5.41 -10.35 2.96
CA LEU A 159 -5.61 -9.14 3.77
C LEU A 159 -4.67 -8.02 3.29
N THR A 160 -5.23 -6.97 2.68
CA THR A 160 -4.52 -5.84 2.06
C THR A 160 -5.11 -4.48 2.46
N THR A 161 -5.51 -4.36 3.73
CA THR A 161 -6.18 -3.18 4.31
C THR A 161 -5.27 -1.96 4.52
N GLY A 162 -3.97 -2.09 4.24
CA GLY A 162 -2.98 -1.05 4.51
C GLY A 162 -2.72 -0.83 6.00
N GLY A 163 -2.03 0.27 6.31
CA GLY A 163 -1.66 0.63 7.68
C GLY A 163 -2.64 1.58 8.37
N LYS A 164 -2.12 2.51 9.17
CA LYS A 164 -2.90 3.50 9.94
C LYS A 164 -2.66 4.97 9.51
N ALA A 165 -1.79 5.19 8.52
CA ALA A 165 -1.49 6.52 7.99
C ALA A 165 -2.57 6.96 6.99
N MET A 166 -2.98 8.24 7.05
CA MET A 166 -4.05 8.82 6.23
C MET A 166 -5.39 8.04 6.35
N PRO A 167 -6.05 8.00 7.54
CA PRO A 167 -7.27 7.22 7.76
C PRO A 167 -8.43 7.56 6.78
N ALA A 168 -8.51 8.81 6.32
CA ALA A 168 -9.48 9.25 5.33
C ALA A 168 -9.33 8.55 3.95
N SER A 169 -8.17 7.94 3.67
CA SER A 169 -7.95 7.09 2.49
C SER A 169 -8.49 5.67 2.66
N GLY A 170 -8.82 5.28 3.89
CA GLY A 170 -9.33 3.98 4.27
C GLY A 170 -8.35 3.10 5.04
N SER A 171 -7.07 3.44 5.09
CA SER A 171 -6.08 2.76 5.94
C SER A 171 -6.12 3.30 7.36
N ASP A 172 -7.01 2.75 8.20
CA ASP A 172 -7.28 3.16 9.59
C ASP A 172 -6.76 2.16 10.64
N GLY A 173 -6.11 1.08 10.20
CA GLY A 173 -5.56 0.03 11.06
C GLY A 173 -6.55 -1.09 11.42
N ASN A 174 -7.76 -1.13 10.85
CA ASN A 174 -8.72 -2.23 11.10
C ASN A 174 -8.12 -3.62 10.82
N GLY A 175 -7.26 -3.75 9.80
CA GLY A 175 -6.60 -5.00 9.44
C GLY A 175 -5.71 -5.60 10.52
N TYR A 176 -5.12 -4.76 11.38
CA TYR A 176 -4.32 -5.27 12.50
C TYR A 176 -5.19 -6.04 13.49
N SER A 177 -6.36 -5.50 13.81
CA SER A 177 -7.34 -6.18 14.67
C SER A 177 -7.86 -7.47 14.02
N LEU A 178 -8.13 -7.46 12.71
CA LEU A 178 -8.54 -8.66 11.97
C LEU A 178 -7.46 -9.74 12.01
N ALA A 179 -6.20 -9.38 11.76
CA ALA A 179 -5.08 -10.31 11.84
C ALA A 179 -4.89 -10.87 13.26
N ALA A 180 -5.02 -10.03 14.29
CA ALA A 180 -4.92 -10.46 15.69
C ALA A 180 -6.00 -11.48 16.07
N ARG A 181 -7.25 -11.29 15.63
CA ARG A 181 -8.35 -12.25 15.85
C ARG A 181 -8.11 -13.59 15.16
N LEU A 182 -7.38 -13.60 14.04
CA LEU A 182 -6.93 -14.82 13.36
C LEU A 182 -5.73 -15.51 14.03
N GLY A 183 -5.25 -14.98 15.17
CA GLY A 183 -4.17 -15.55 15.97
C GLY A 183 -2.77 -15.02 15.64
N HIS A 184 -2.64 -13.97 14.84
CA HIS A 184 -1.35 -13.34 14.55
C HIS A 184 -0.93 -12.37 15.66
N THR A 185 0.38 -12.25 15.89
CA THR A 185 0.95 -11.17 16.70
C THR A 185 1.11 -9.91 15.85
N VAL A 186 0.67 -8.77 16.39
CA VAL A 186 0.89 -7.45 15.80
C VAL A 186 1.97 -6.74 16.62
N ILE A 187 3.04 -6.30 15.96
CA ILE A 187 4.10 -5.51 16.61
C ILE A 187 3.61 -4.09 16.94
N ASP A 188 4.33 -3.39 17.82
CA ASP A 188 4.04 -1.98 18.09
C ASP A 188 4.16 -1.14 16.82
N ILE A 189 3.15 -0.29 16.61
CA ILE A 189 3.01 0.53 15.41
C ILE A 189 3.23 1.97 15.80
N PHE A 190 4.16 2.62 15.12
CA PHE A 190 4.47 4.04 15.32
C PHE A 190 4.43 4.80 13.99
N PRO A 191 4.21 6.12 14.02
CA PRO A 191 4.25 6.94 12.81
C PRO A 191 5.65 6.96 12.19
N ALA A 192 5.73 6.79 10.89
CA ALA A 192 6.96 6.93 10.09
C ALA A 192 6.69 7.89 8.92
N PHE A 193 7.74 8.56 8.43
CA PHE A 193 7.65 9.61 7.40
C PHE A 193 6.68 10.75 7.80
N VAL A 194 6.77 11.20 9.04
CA VAL A 194 5.98 12.32 9.58
C VAL A 194 6.86 13.54 9.83
N GLN A 195 6.23 14.71 9.86
CA GLN A 195 6.88 15.94 10.30
C GLN A 195 7.33 15.83 11.76
N LEU A 196 8.47 16.45 12.07
CA LEU A 196 8.95 16.60 13.44
C LEU A 196 8.34 17.87 14.05
N LYS A 197 7.86 17.76 15.28
CA LYS A 197 7.42 18.94 16.05
C LYS A 197 8.61 19.54 16.76
N LEU A 198 8.86 20.82 16.50
CA LEU A 198 9.92 21.58 17.15
C LEU A 198 9.33 22.46 18.26
N GLU A 199 10.04 22.57 19.37
CA GLU A 199 9.67 23.44 20.49
C GLU A 199 10.58 24.68 20.51
N GLY A 200 9.98 25.86 20.45
CA GLY A 200 10.73 27.12 20.56
C GLY A 200 10.03 28.30 19.89
N PRO A 201 10.25 29.54 20.37
CA PRO A 201 9.52 30.71 19.91
C PRO A 201 9.92 31.18 18.49
N TYR A 202 11.09 30.75 17.99
CA TYR A 202 11.65 31.24 16.73
C TYR A 202 11.15 30.49 15.50
N PHE A 203 10.65 29.25 15.64
CA PHE A 203 10.26 28.42 14.49
C PHE A 203 9.09 29.00 13.70
N LYS A 204 8.17 29.71 14.36
CA LYS A 204 7.07 30.43 13.66
C LYS A 204 7.57 31.49 12.68
N ARG A 205 8.77 32.05 12.89
CA ARG A 205 9.37 33.04 11.98
C ARG A 205 10.05 32.40 10.77
N LEU A 206 10.27 31.09 10.82
CA LEU A 206 10.87 30.30 9.75
C LEU A 206 9.81 29.61 8.89
N ASP A 207 8.53 29.74 9.21
CA ASP A 207 7.44 29.11 8.46
C ASP A 207 7.54 29.45 6.95
N GLY A 208 7.47 28.42 6.11
CA GLY A 208 7.65 28.50 4.66
C GLY A 208 9.09 28.54 4.17
N VAL A 209 10.09 28.68 5.04
CA VAL A 209 11.51 28.62 4.64
C VAL A 209 11.87 27.20 4.22
N LYS A 210 12.42 27.08 3.01
CA LYS A 210 12.88 25.82 2.42
C LYS A 210 14.35 25.91 2.00
N PHE A 211 15.16 24.93 2.37
CA PHE A 211 16.54 24.83 1.91
C PHE A 211 17.03 23.38 1.90
N VAL A 212 18.12 23.11 1.18
CA VAL A 212 18.80 21.81 1.21
C VAL A 212 19.74 21.76 2.41
N GLY A 213 19.53 20.80 3.31
CA GLY A 213 20.31 20.64 4.53
C GLY A 213 20.48 19.19 4.94
N THR A 214 21.29 18.98 5.99
CA THR A 214 21.44 17.67 6.64
C THR A 214 20.71 17.71 7.98
N ALA A 215 19.88 16.71 8.25
CA ALA A 215 19.25 16.49 9.55
C ALA A 215 19.89 15.27 10.20
N GLU A 216 20.20 15.36 11.50
CA GLU A 216 20.83 14.29 12.27
C GLU A 216 20.03 13.96 13.53
N ILE A 217 19.98 12.68 13.88
CA ILE A 217 19.49 12.21 15.16
C ILE A 217 20.70 12.05 16.08
N ILE A 218 20.71 12.80 17.18
CA ILE A 218 21.77 12.73 18.20
C ILE A 218 21.24 11.93 19.40
N HIS A 219 21.96 10.88 19.77
CA HIS A 219 21.71 10.09 20.98
C HIS A 219 23.01 9.93 21.76
N ASN A 220 23.00 10.27 23.06
CA ASN A 220 24.19 10.27 23.92
C ASN A 220 25.39 11.02 23.32
N ASN A 221 25.15 12.23 22.80
CA ASN A 221 26.14 13.09 22.12
C ASN A 221 26.82 12.46 20.90
N LYS A 222 26.20 11.44 20.30
CA LYS A 222 26.67 10.81 19.06
C LYS A 222 25.58 10.88 18.00
N SER A 223 25.99 11.18 16.76
CA SER A 223 25.11 11.05 15.60
C SER A 223 24.82 9.56 15.38
N VAL A 224 23.54 9.18 15.40
CA VAL A 224 23.10 7.78 15.20
C VAL A 224 22.39 7.57 13.87
N ALA A 225 21.95 8.66 13.23
CA ALA A 225 21.41 8.66 11.88
C ALA A 225 21.51 10.07 11.29
N SER A 226 21.70 10.16 9.98
CA SER A 226 21.74 11.43 9.25
C SER A 226 21.10 11.26 7.88
N ASP A 227 20.40 12.27 7.41
CA ASP A 227 19.90 12.34 6.04
C ASP A 227 20.06 13.74 5.46
N ARG A 228 20.19 13.85 4.14
CA ARG A 228 20.37 15.12 3.43
C ARG A 228 19.30 15.30 2.38
N GLY A 229 18.60 16.43 2.43
CA GLY A 229 17.55 16.74 1.47
C GLY A 229 16.93 18.10 1.71
N ASP A 230 15.75 18.28 1.11
CA ASP A 230 14.92 19.46 1.35
C ASP A 230 14.39 19.47 2.79
N ILE A 231 14.71 20.53 3.52
CA ILE A 231 14.13 20.83 4.83
C ILE A 231 13.15 21.98 4.64
N LEU A 232 11.91 21.77 5.07
CA LEU A 232 10.85 22.78 5.06
C LEU A 232 10.39 23.03 6.50
N PHE A 233 10.40 24.30 6.91
CA PHE A 233 9.78 24.74 8.15
C PHE A 233 8.29 25.02 7.91
N THR A 234 7.43 24.49 8.80
CA THR A 234 5.96 24.57 8.77
C THR A 234 5.39 24.82 10.15
#